data_AF-A0A9P6BXC7-F1
#
_entry.id   AF-A0A9P6BXC7-F1
#
_cell.length_a   1.000
_cell.length_b   1.000
_cell.length_c   1.000
_cell.angle_alpha   90.00
_cell.angle_beta   90.00
_cell.angle_gamma   90.00
#
_symmetry.space_group_name_H-M   'P 1'
#
loop_
_entity.id
_entity.type
_entity.pdbx_description
1 polymer ?
#
loop_
_entity_poly.entity_id
_entity_poly.type
_entity_poly.pdbx_seq_one_letter_code
_entity_poly.pdbx_strand_id
1 'polypeptide(L)'
;MAVYRFEHMHIRSVCLASNNNYLIMITRVSKSPEEARFTSSWSEKRIIIYDMNKQETIYQVPVLEDIHNIYPITGELDILVTHKGQKAFQMWSLDAGVKGAEITTWLKKRNITPHADPGDYVGPTSIGGNYNQFIFSATSTGAIDIWRRESGTPHQRFEPQILQDEGVRCFSWRRSSGSTATFATAGVDGHLLHIWSGDEPVLARTPVALDPVRSFGSKTATNRARWLHAAQLATEPSSDSPSSRGVDGNSAEGASST
;
A
#
# COMPACT_ATOMS: atom_id res chain seq x y z
N MET A 1 22.27 2.58 -12.16
CA MET A 1 21.53 1.45 -11.55
C MET A 1 21.64 1.60 -10.04
N ALA A 2 20.53 1.77 -9.33
CA ALA A 2 20.53 1.82 -7.87
C ALA A 2 20.44 0.40 -7.31
N VAL A 3 21.19 0.12 -6.23
CA VAL A 3 21.20 -1.19 -5.55
C VAL A 3 20.98 -0.95 -4.06
N TYR A 4 19.92 -1.54 -3.52
CA TYR A 4 19.58 -1.47 -2.10
C TYR A 4 19.85 -2.83 -1.45
N ARG A 5 20.54 -2.84 -0.31
CA ARG A 5 20.92 -4.08 0.41
C ARG A 5 20.20 -4.17 1.74
N PHE A 6 19.63 -5.33 2.01
CA PHE A 6 18.89 -5.63 3.24
C PHE A 6 19.54 -6.82 3.93
N GLU A 7 20.48 -6.53 4.82
CA GLU A 7 21.22 -7.56 5.55
C GLU A 7 20.29 -8.31 6.51
N HIS A 8 20.55 -9.60 6.69
CA HIS A 8 19.80 -10.49 7.59
C HIS A 8 18.30 -10.59 7.30
N MET A 9 17.85 -10.27 6.10
CA MET A 9 16.44 -10.36 5.70
C MET A 9 16.25 -11.22 4.46
N HIS A 10 15.30 -12.14 4.52
CA HIS A 10 14.82 -12.83 3.33
C HIS A 10 13.60 -12.09 2.78
N ILE A 11 13.78 -11.40 1.66
CA ILE A 11 12.70 -10.69 0.96
C ILE A 11 11.84 -11.72 0.23
N ARG A 12 10.54 -11.74 0.51
CA ARG A 12 9.57 -12.64 -0.11
C ARG A 12 8.84 -11.98 -1.27
N SER A 13 8.43 -10.73 -1.09
CA SER A 13 7.71 -9.93 -2.08
C SER A 13 8.16 -8.50 -1.91
N VAL A 14 8.28 -7.78 -3.02
CA VAL A 14 8.63 -6.36 -3.05
C VAL A 14 7.72 -5.64 -4.03
N CYS A 15 7.38 -4.40 -3.72
CA CYS A 15 6.69 -3.54 -4.66
C CYS A 15 7.10 -2.08 -4.48
N LEU A 16 6.84 -1.28 -5.52
CA LEU A 16 7.07 0.15 -5.53
C LEU A 16 5.75 0.89 -5.28
N ALA A 17 5.80 1.92 -4.44
CA ALA A 17 4.65 2.78 -4.14
C ALA A 17 5.01 4.27 -4.30
N SER A 18 3.97 5.10 -4.45
CA SER A 18 4.05 6.57 -4.52
C SER A 18 5.11 7.09 -5.52
N ASN A 19 4.87 6.90 -6.82
CA ASN A 19 5.78 7.32 -7.89
C ASN A 19 7.22 6.80 -7.74
N ASN A 20 7.38 5.56 -7.24
CA ASN A 20 8.66 4.91 -7.01
C ASN A 20 9.54 5.64 -5.99
N ASN A 21 8.96 6.18 -4.92
CA ASN A 21 9.73 6.73 -3.79
C ASN A 21 9.89 5.73 -2.64
N TYR A 22 8.95 4.80 -2.51
CA TYR A 22 8.94 3.83 -1.42
C TYR A 22 9.04 2.40 -1.94
N LEU A 23 9.91 1.61 -1.32
CA LEU A 23 9.93 0.16 -1.42
C LEU A 23 9.09 -0.42 -0.28
N ILE A 24 8.10 -1.23 -0.63
CA ILE A 24 7.30 -1.97 0.35
C ILE A 24 7.63 -3.44 0.20
N MET A 25 8.07 -4.06 1.29
CA MET A 25 8.62 -5.40 1.28
C MET A 25 7.97 -6.27 2.33
N ILE A 26 7.73 -7.54 1.98
CA ILE A 26 7.54 -8.60 2.96
C ILE A 26 8.91 -9.22 3.21
N THR A 27 9.35 -9.20 4.46
CA THR A 27 10.59 -9.83 4.85
C THR A 27 10.36 -10.87 5.94
N ARG A 28 11.28 -11.82 6.02
CA ARG A 28 11.47 -12.66 7.20
C ARG A 28 12.85 -12.37 7.75
N VAL A 29 12.93 -12.10 9.05
CA VAL A 29 14.22 -11.91 9.72
C VAL A 29 14.97 -13.24 9.72
N SER A 30 16.16 -13.24 9.14
CA SER A 30 17.10 -14.36 9.22
C SER A 30 17.68 -14.37 10.63
N LYS A 31 17.83 -15.55 11.25
CA LYS A 31 18.45 -15.64 12.58
C LYS A 31 19.82 -14.96 12.56
N SER A 32 20.10 -14.14 13.57
CA SER A 32 21.43 -13.53 13.76
C SER A 32 22.50 -14.62 13.86
N PRO A 33 23.68 -14.45 13.24
CA PRO A 33 24.84 -15.32 13.45
C PRO A 33 25.39 -15.28 14.88
N GLU A 34 25.17 -14.19 15.61
CA GLU A 34 25.62 -14.03 17.00
C GLU A 34 24.55 -14.50 17.99
N GLU A 35 25.00 -15.37 18.88
CA GLU A 35 24.26 -16.07 19.91
C GLU A 35 23.50 -15.12 20.86
N ALA A 36 22.27 -14.80 20.51
CA ALA A 36 21.24 -14.48 21.49
C ALA A 36 20.01 -15.33 21.17
N ARG A 37 19.84 -16.43 21.91
CA ARG A 37 18.63 -17.24 21.89
C ARG A 37 17.46 -16.41 22.41
N PHE A 38 16.82 -15.63 21.55
CA PHE A 38 15.46 -15.21 21.80
C PHE A 38 14.59 -16.47 21.81
N THR A 39 13.97 -16.75 22.94
CA THR A 39 13.19 -17.97 23.24
C THR A 39 11.85 -18.05 22.51
N SER A 40 11.62 -17.19 21.51
CA SER A 40 10.48 -17.24 20.62
C SER A 40 10.95 -17.69 19.24
N SER A 41 10.73 -18.97 18.93
CA SER A 41 11.19 -19.66 17.71
C SER A 41 10.44 -19.28 16.43
N TRP A 42 9.68 -18.19 16.42
CA TRP A 42 8.89 -17.77 15.28
C TRP A 42 9.73 -16.81 14.44
N SER A 43 10.11 -17.22 13.24
CA SER A 43 10.70 -16.31 12.25
C SER A 43 9.76 -15.12 12.06
N GLU A 44 10.11 -13.96 12.60
CA GLU A 44 9.25 -12.78 12.53
C GLU A 44 9.13 -12.32 11.07
N LYS A 45 7.91 -12.41 10.54
CA LYS A 45 7.57 -11.81 9.25
C LYS A 45 7.24 -10.35 9.47
N ARG A 46 7.69 -9.48 8.58
CA ARG A 46 7.48 -8.04 8.69
C ARG A 46 7.04 -7.48 7.35
N ILE A 47 6.17 -6.48 7.38
CA ILE A 47 6.02 -5.54 6.26
C ILE A 47 6.91 -4.35 6.59
N ILE A 48 7.80 -3.99 5.66
CA ILE A 48 8.76 -2.90 5.79
C ILE A 48 8.47 -1.87 4.72
N ILE A 49 8.49 -0.60 5.10
CA ILE A 49 8.52 0.54 4.18
C ILE A 49 9.91 1.16 4.26
N TYR A 50 10.54 1.21 3.09
CA TYR A 50 11.86 1.77 2.91
C TYR A 50 11.78 2.98 2.00
N ASP A 51 12.28 4.12 2.47
CA ASP A 51 12.39 5.35 1.70
C ASP A 51 13.64 5.26 0.82
N MET A 52 13.45 5.23 -0.50
CA MET A 52 14.55 5.12 -1.44
C MET A 52 15.37 6.41 -1.59
N ASN A 53 14.78 7.57 -1.25
CA ASN A 53 15.47 8.86 -1.30
C ASN A 53 16.38 9.02 -0.08
N LYS A 54 15.86 8.70 1.11
CA LYS A 54 16.62 8.73 2.37
C LYS A 54 17.48 7.50 2.61
N GLN A 55 17.23 6.43 1.86
CA GLN A 55 17.89 5.13 2.00
C GLN A 55 17.73 4.49 3.38
N GLU A 56 16.57 4.69 4.02
CA GLU A 56 16.32 4.23 5.38
C GLU A 56 14.98 3.49 5.51
N THR A 57 14.90 2.61 6.50
CA THR A 57 13.62 2.01 6.90
C THR A 57 12.84 3.01 7.74
N ILE A 58 11.72 3.50 7.22
CA ILE A 58 10.89 4.50 7.90
C ILE A 58 9.76 3.86 8.71
N TYR A 59 9.35 2.64 8.36
CA TYR A 59 8.30 1.94 9.08
C TYR A 59 8.45 0.42 8.96
N GLN A 60 8.13 -0.29 10.04
CA GLN A 60 8.04 -1.74 10.05
C GLN A 60 6.90 -2.20 10.94
N VAL A 61 6.16 -3.22 10.50
CA VAL A 61 5.08 -3.84 11.29
C VAL A 61 5.24 -5.37 11.25
N PRO A 62 5.24 -6.05 12.42
CA PRO A 62 5.24 -7.50 12.46
C PRO A 62 3.91 -8.05 11.94
N VAL A 63 3.97 -9.18 11.24
CA VAL A 63 2.79 -9.89 10.75
C VAL A 63 2.85 -11.34 11.20
N LEU A 64 1.76 -11.83 11.78
CA LEU A 64 1.66 -13.21 12.25
C LEU A 64 1.39 -14.16 11.08
N GLU A 65 0.53 -13.72 10.16
CA GLU A 65 0.05 -14.53 9.05
C GLU A 65 1.13 -14.77 7.98
N ASP A 66 0.99 -15.90 7.29
CA ASP A 66 1.81 -16.20 6.12
C ASP A 66 1.33 -15.40 4.91
N ILE A 67 1.83 -14.18 4.75
CA ILE A 67 1.60 -13.38 3.55
C ILE A 67 2.29 -14.07 2.37
N HIS A 68 1.57 -14.23 1.27
CA HIS A 68 2.05 -14.75 -0.01
C HIS A 68 2.62 -13.63 -0.88
N ASN A 69 1.78 -12.70 -1.33
CA ASN A 69 2.14 -11.58 -2.20
C ASN A 69 1.59 -10.24 -1.70
N ILE A 70 2.30 -9.17 -2.06
CA ILE A 70 1.85 -7.78 -1.95
C ILE A 70 1.64 -7.21 -3.37
N TYR A 71 0.49 -6.56 -3.60
CA TYR A 71 0.20 -5.85 -4.83
C TYR A 71 -0.06 -4.36 -4.52
N PRO A 72 0.82 -3.43 -4.96
CA PRO A 72 0.56 -2.02 -4.83
C PRO A 72 -0.53 -1.60 -5.81
N ILE A 73 -1.26 -0.55 -5.46
CA ILE A 73 -2.23 0.04 -6.36
C ILE A 73 -1.59 1.23 -7.05
N THR A 74 -1.47 1.15 -8.37
CA THR A 74 -0.81 2.17 -9.17
C THR A 74 -1.43 3.54 -8.95
N GLY A 75 -0.60 4.52 -8.61
CA GLY A 75 -1.02 5.90 -8.34
C GLY A 75 -1.63 6.12 -6.95
N GLU A 76 -1.70 5.09 -6.12
CA GLU A 76 -2.33 5.14 -4.80
C GLU A 76 -1.40 4.69 -3.67
N LEU A 77 -1.87 4.90 -2.44
CA LEU A 77 -1.19 4.52 -1.20
C LEU A 77 -1.73 3.18 -0.64
N ASP A 78 -2.61 2.53 -1.38
CA ASP A 78 -3.23 1.27 -1.01
C ASP A 78 -2.42 0.07 -1.50
N ILE A 79 -2.51 -1.01 -0.74
CA ILE A 79 -1.74 -2.23 -0.91
C ILE A 79 -2.64 -3.42 -0.60
N LEU A 80 -2.79 -4.30 -1.58
CA LEU A 80 -3.43 -5.58 -1.38
C LEU A 80 -2.42 -6.61 -0.89
N VAL A 81 -2.75 -7.26 0.21
CA VAL A 81 -1.96 -8.29 0.87
C VAL A 81 -2.71 -9.61 0.74
N THR A 82 -2.08 -10.62 0.16
CA THR A 82 -2.66 -11.97 -0.01
C THR A 82 -1.94 -12.96 0.88
N HIS A 83 -2.63 -14.02 1.32
CA HIS A 83 -2.06 -15.01 2.23
C HIS A 83 -1.84 -16.35 1.53
N LYS A 84 -0.94 -17.17 2.09
CA LYS A 84 -0.79 -18.56 1.66
C LYS A 84 -1.94 -19.38 2.23
N GLY A 85 -2.53 -20.25 1.40
CA GLY A 85 -3.63 -21.12 1.79
C GLY A 85 -5.00 -20.45 1.67
N GLN A 86 -6.00 -21.05 2.30
CA GLN A 86 -7.39 -20.59 2.27
C GLN A 86 -7.62 -19.49 3.32
N LYS A 87 -7.21 -18.27 2.99
CA LYS A 87 -7.40 -17.11 3.86
C LYS A 87 -7.81 -15.90 3.05
N ALA A 88 -8.73 -15.11 3.59
CA ALA A 88 -9.13 -13.83 3.03
C ALA A 88 -7.93 -12.89 2.85
N PHE A 89 -7.96 -12.11 1.77
CA PHE A 89 -7.01 -11.03 1.54
C PHE A 89 -7.16 -9.90 2.57
N GLN A 90 -6.15 -9.06 2.67
CA GLN A 90 -6.17 -7.85 3.49
C GLN A 90 -5.85 -6.64 2.62
N MET A 91 -6.49 -5.51 2.93
CA MET A 91 -6.14 -4.24 2.31
C MET A 91 -5.45 -3.36 3.36
N TRP A 92 -4.35 -2.72 2.97
CA TRP A 92 -3.58 -1.84 3.83
C TRP A 92 -3.38 -0.52 3.10
N SER A 93 -3.48 0.59 3.82
CA SER A 93 -3.21 1.93 3.30
C SER A 93 -1.99 2.49 4.00
N LEU A 94 -1.09 3.08 3.22
CA LEU A 94 -0.04 3.95 3.74
C LEU A 94 -0.67 5.29 4.14
N ASP A 95 -0.67 5.55 5.44
CA ASP A 95 -1.18 6.79 6.02
C ASP A 95 0.00 7.66 6.49
N ALA A 96 -0.14 8.97 6.40
CA ALA A 96 0.81 9.90 7.01
C ALA A 96 0.25 10.39 8.33
N GLY A 97 1.11 10.38 9.33
CA GLY A 97 0.96 11.23 10.48
C GLY A 97 2.06 12.24 10.65
N VAL A 98 1.89 13.00 11.71
CA VAL A 98 2.82 14.00 12.19
C VAL A 98 3.10 13.65 13.63
N LYS A 99 4.36 13.47 13.98
CA LYS A 99 4.85 13.27 15.34
C LYS A 99 5.85 14.37 15.65
N GLY A 100 5.41 15.41 16.35
CA GLY A 100 6.19 16.64 16.50
C GLY A 100 6.32 17.37 15.17
N ALA A 101 7.54 17.69 14.73
CA ALA A 101 7.83 18.28 13.43
C ALA A 101 8.04 17.24 12.31
N GLU A 102 8.07 15.95 12.64
CA GLU A 102 8.42 14.89 11.69
C GLU A 102 7.18 14.22 11.10
N ILE A 103 7.20 14.02 9.78
CA ILE A 103 6.15 13.29 9.07
C ILE A 103 6.47 11.81 9.20
N THR A 104 5.58 11.09 9.87
CA THR A 104 5.70 9.65 10.04
C THR A 104 4.77 8.98 9.04
N THR A 105 5.21 7.90 8.42
CA THR A 105 4.34 7.08 7.58
C THR A 105 4.10 5.76 8.31
N TRP A 106 2.87 5.27 8.28
CA TRP A 106 2.54 3.96 8.84
C TRP A 106 1.51 3.25 7.98
N LEU A 107 1.51 1.92 8.07
CA LEU A 107 0.50 1.11 7.42
C LEU A 107 -0.71 0.93 8.33
N LYS A 108 -1.89 1.20 7.78
CA LYS A 108 -3.17 0.96 8.44
C LYS A 108 -3.92 -0.13 7.69
N LYS A 109 -4.23 -1.23 8.38
CA LYS A 109 -5.13 -2.26 7.85
C LYS A 109 -6.54 -1.68 7.69
N ARG A 110 -7.12 -1.81 6.50
CA ARG A 110 -8.51 -1.42 6.21
C ARG A 110 -9.45 -2.56 6.58
N ASN A 111 -10.66 -2.20 6.96
CA ASN A 111 -11.74 -3.15 7.16
C ASN A 111 -12.30 -3.54 5.78
N ILE A 112 -12.36 -4.84 5.51
CA ILE A 112 -13.04 -5.42 4.35
C ILE A 112 -14.14 -6.32 4.89
N THR A 113 -15.37 -6.09 4.44
CA THR A 113 -16.53 -6.91 4.78
C THR A 113 -16.50 -8.15 3.87
N PRO A 114 -16.37 -9.36 4.43
CA PRO A 114 -16.29 -10.58 3.62
C PRO A 114 -17.65 -10.92 2.98
N HIS A 115 -17.63 -11.57 1.82
CA HIS A 115 -18.83 -12.09 1.15
C HIS A 115 -19.21 -13.51 1.64
N ALA A 116 -18.21 -14.26 2.10
CA ALA A 116 -18.28 -15.65 2.57
C ALA A 116 -17.34 -15.87 3.79
N ASP A 117 -17.29 -17.10 4.33
CA ASP A 117 -16.30 -17.46 5.36
C ASP A 117 -14.88 -17.24 4.78
N PRO A 118 -13.96 -16.53 5.47
CA PRO A 118 -12.58 -16.38 5.04
C PRO A 118 -11.85 -17.67 4.64
N GLY A 119 -12.31 -18.83 5.10
CA GLY A 119 -11.79 -20.15 4.72
C GLY A 119 -12.22 -20.65 3.33
N ASP A 120 -13.17 -19.99 2.67
CA ASP A 120 -13.68 -20.44 1.37
C ASP A 120 -12.90 -19.90 0.18
N TYR A 121 -12.05 -18.87 0.36
CA TYR A 121 -11.32 -18.30 -0.76
C TYR A 121 -10.18 -19.22 -1.21
N VAL A 122 -10.22 -19.63 -2.47
CA VAL A 122 -9.18 -20.43 -3.11
C VAL A 122 -8.73 -19.74 -4.38
N GLY A 123 -7.42 -19.74 -4.61
CA GLY A 123 -6.87 -19.22 -5.85
C GLY A 123 -6.46 -17.73 -5.80
N PRO A 124 -6.31 -17.09 -6.96
CA PRO A 124 -5.73 -15.75 -7.07
C PRO A 124 -6.71 -14.66 -6.65
N THR A 125 -6.22 -13.73 -5.84
CA THR A 125 -6.85 -12.42 -5.62
C THR A 125 -6.20 -11.40 -6.55
N SER A 126 -7.01 -10.57 -7.20
CA SER A 126 -6.52 -9.53 -8.11
C SER A 126 -7.28 -8.22 -7.92
N ILE A 127 -6.72 -7.15 -8.48
CA ILE A 127 -7.29 -5.81 -8.48
C ILE A 127 -7.59 -5.44 -9.92
N GLY A 128 -8.70 -4.75 -10.15
CA GLY A 128 -9.06 -4.26 -11.46
C GLY A 128 -10.19 -3.24 -11.45
N GLY A 129 -10.78 -3.08 -12.62
CA GLY A 129 -11.66 -1.98 -12.95
C GLY A 129 -10.90 -0.77 -13.49
N ASN A 130 -11.64 0.14 -14.11
CA ASN A 130 -11.18 1.37 -14.75
C ASN A 130 -10.18 2.20 -13.93
N TYR A 131 -10.32 2.19 -12.61
CA TYR A 131 -9.53 2.95 -11.64
C TYR A 131 -9.09 2.06 -10.47
N ASN A 132 -8.86 0.77 -10.69
CA ASN A 132 -8.49 -0.19 -9.64
C ASN A 132 -9.53 -0.23 -8.49
N GLN A 133 -10.80 0.02 -8.80
CA GLN A 133 -11.86 0.17 -7.81
C GLN A 133 -12.42 -1.17 -7.32
N PHE A 134 -12.05 -2.28 -7.96
CA PHE A 134 -12.53 -3.62 -7.64
C PHE A 134 -11.42 -4.55 -7.19
N ILE A 135 -11.76 -5.40 -6.22
CA ILE A 135 -10.96 -6.56 -5.82
C ILE A 135 -11.75 -7.79 -6.23
N PHE A 136 -11.09 -8.76 -6.86
CA PHE A 136 -11.66 -10.04 -7.29
C PHE A 136 -11.02 -11.16 -6.49
N SER A 137 -11.81 -12.08 -5.96
CA SER A 137 -11.31 -13.29 -5.30
C SER A 137 -12.19 -14.48 -5.63
N ALA A 138 -11.57 -15.57 -6.04
CA ALA A 138 -12.26 -16.83 -6.29
C ALA A 138 -12.52 -17.60 -4.98
N THR A 139 -13.59 -18.39 -4.98
CA THR A 139 -13.98 -19.30 -3.88
C THR A 139 -13.76 -20.76 -4.27
N SER A 140 -13.74 -21.64 -3.27
CA SER A 140 -13.67 -23.10 -3.41
C SER A 140 -14.79 -23.67 -4.28
N THR A 141 -15.93 -22.99 -4.32
CA THR A 141 -17.09 -23.33 -5.13
C THR A 141 -17.02 -22.79 -6.56
N GLY A 142 -15.91 -22.19 -6.97
CA GLY A 142 -15.74 -21.61 -8.30
C GLY A 142 -16.44 -20.27 -8.52
N ALA A 143 -17.06 -19.69 -7.50
CA ALA A 143 -17.60 -18.34 -7.59
C ALA A 143 -16.47 -17.31 -7.52
N ILE A 144 -16.70 -16.13 -8.09
CA ILE A 144 -15.80 -14.98 -8.03
C ILE A 144 -16.55 -13.87 -7.32
N ASP A 145 -16.11 -13.56 -6.11
CA ASP A 145 -16.63 -12.44 -5.33
C ASP A 145 -15.88 -11.16 -5.72
N ILE A 146 -16.62 -10.06 -5.81
CA ILE A 146 -16.14 -8.75 -6.24
C ILE A 146 -16.45 -7.73 -5.14
N TRP A 147 -15.45 -6.98 -4.69
CA TRP A 147 -15.58 -5.92 -3.68
C TRP A 147 -15.31 -4.55 -4.26
N ARG A 148 -16.01 -3.54 -3.74
CA ARG A 148 -15.58 -2.15 -3.84
C ARG A 148 -14.37 -1.96 -2.95
N ARG A 149 -13.21 -1.65 -3.57
CA ARG A 149 -11.95 -1.47 -2.85
C ARG A 149 -12.03 -0.42 -1.75
N GLU A 150 -12.64 0.72 -2.04
CA GLU A 150 -12.63 1.89 -1.15
C GLU A 150 -13.47 1.68 0.11
N SER A 151 -14.68 1.17 -0.05
CA SER A 151 -15.56 0.89 1.09
C SER A 151 -15.22 -0.44 1.76
N GLY A 152 -14.50 -1.32 1.06
CA GLY A 152 -14.30 -2.70 1.49
C GLY A 152 -15.58 -3.53 1.48
N THR A 153 -16.64 -3.06 0.84
CA THR A 153 -17.94 -3.74 0.85
C THR A 153 -18.09 -4.68 -0.36
N PRO A 154 -18.79 -5.81 -0.20
CA PRO A 154 -19.21 -6.64 -1.32
C PRO A 154 -19.93 -5.80 -2.38
N HIS A 155 -19.64 -6.08 -3.65
CA HIS A 155 -20.26 -5.42 -4.78
C HIS A 155 -21.12 -6.36 -5.60
N GLN A 156 -20.55 -7.48 -6.01
CA GLN A 156 -21.17 -8.45 -6.90
C GLN A 156 -20.52 -9.82 -6.70
N ARG A 157 -21.28 -10.87 -6.96
CA ARG A 157 -20.80 -12.25 -7.07
C ARG A 157 -21.03 -12.74 -8.49
N PHE A 158 -20.03 -13.38 -9.06
CA PHE A 158 -20.05 -13.96 -10.39
C PHE A 158 -19.89 -15.47 -10.29
N GLU A 159 -20.95 -16.22 -10.64
CA GLU A 159 -21.05 -17.66 -10.35
C GLU A 159 -21.61 -18.48 -11.52
N PRO A 160 -21.00 -18.40 -12.72
CA PRO A 160 -21.44 -19.22 -13.86
C PRO A 160 -21.25 -20.70 -13.56
N GLN A 161 -22.18 -21.54 -14.01
CA GLN A 161 -22.19 -22.98 -13.74
C GLN A 161 -20.87 -23.66 -14.11
N ILE A 162 -20.28 -23.30 -15.26
CA ILE A 162 -19.02 -23.89 -15.74
C ILE A 162 -17.85 -23.70 -14.77
N LEU A 163 -17.82 -22.59 -14.02
CA LEU A 163 -16.78 -22.38 -13.02
C LEU A 163 -17.06 -23.14 -11.73
N GLN A 164 -18.33 -23.41 -11.41
CA GLN A 164 -18.68 -24.24 -10.26
C GLN A 164 -18.24 -25.69 -10.48
N ASP A 165 -18.34 -26.17 -11.73
CA ASP A 165 -17.97 -27.53 -12.11
C ASP A 165 -16.44 -27.70 -12.20
N GLU A 166 -15.72 -26.72 -12.77
CA GLU A 166 -14.25 -26.79 -12.99
C GLU A 166 -13.40 -26.19 -11.86
N GLY A 167 -14.03 -25.40 -10.97
CA GLY A 167 -13.34 -24.52 -10.03
C GLY A 167 -12.62 -23.35 -10.71
N VAL A 168 -11.91 -22.55 -9.92
CA VAL A 168 -11.08 -21.44 -10.45
C VAL A 168 -9.67 -21.53 -9.86
N ARG A 169 -8.69 -21.82 -10.71
CA ARG A 169 -7.27 -21.88 -10.33
C ARG A 169 -6.49 -20.65 -10.75
N CYS A 170 -6.83 -20.12 -11.92
CA CYS A 170 -6.20 -18.94 -12.50
C CYS A 170 -7.26 -17.89 -12.81
N PHE A 171 -6.89 -16.63 -12.58
CA PHE A 171 -7.72 -15.46 -12.88
C PHE A 171 -6.80 -14.36 -13.39
N SER A 172 -7.22 -13.67 -14.44
CA SER A 172 -6.58 -12.45 -14.90
C SER A 172 -7.65 -11.47 -15.37
N TRP A 173 -7.51 -10.20 -14.98
CA TRP A 173 -8.40 -9.15 -15.42
C TRP A 173 -7.65 -8.16 -16.31
N ARG A 174 -8.34 -7.65 -17.33
CA ARG A 174 -7.84 -6.59 -18.19
C ARG A 174 -8.97 -5.67 -18.63
N ARG A 175 -8.65 -4.38 -18.74
CA ARG A 175 -9.50 -3.44 -19.46
C ARG A 175 -9.44 -3.70 -20.98
N SER A 176 -10.58 -4.01 -21.58
CA SER A 176 -10.68 -4.25 -23.02
C SER A 176 -10.99 -2.98 -23.81
N SER A 177 -11.94 -2.15 -23.32
CA SER A 177 -12.27 -0.85 -23.93
C SER A 177 -12.75 0.18 -22.89
N GLY A 178 -13.24 1.34 -23.34
CA GLY A 178 -13.78 2.40 -22.48
C GLY A 178 -14.94 1.95 -21.59
N SER A 179 -15.77 1.01 -22.07
CA SER A 179 -17.00 0.58 -21.41
C SER A 179 -17.11 -0.93 -21.22
N THR A 180 -16.04 -1.69 -21.49
CA THR A 180 -16.07 -3.15 -21.38
C THR A 180 -14.92 -3.66 -20.50
N ALA A 181 -15.28 -4.54 -19.57
CA ALA A 181 -14.34 -5.31 -18.78
C ALA A 181 -14.20 -6.70 -19.38
N THR A 182 -12.97 -7.22 -19.39
CA THR A 182 -12.70 -8.60 -19.78
C THR A 182 -11.86 -9.25 -18.69
N PHE A 183 -12.23 -10.47 -18.30
CA PHE A 183 -11.37 -11.30 -17.46
C PHE A 183 -11.33 -12.72 -17.99
N ALA A 184 -10.25 -13.41 -17.68
CA ALA A 184 -10.02 -14.78 -18.07
C ALA A 184 -9.89 -15.66 -16.83
N THR A 185 -10.47 -16.85 -16.90
CA THR A 185 -10.42 -17.85 -15.84
C THR A 185 -10.00 -19.20 -16.40
N ALA A 186 -9.28 -19.99 -15.62
CA ALA A 186 -9.03 -21.39 -15.92
C ALA A 186 -9.28 -22.24 -14.66
N GLY A 187 -9.89 -23.41 -14.86
CA GLY A 187 -10.19 -24.37 -13.81
C GLY A 187 -8.96 -25.08 -13.25
N VAL A 188 -9.18 -25.95 -12.27
CA VAL A 188 -8.11 -26.69 -11.57
C VAL A 188 -7.33 -27.60 -12.53
N ASP A 189 -8.02 -28.22 -13.47
CA ASP A 189 -7.41 -29.11 -14.47
C ASP A 189 -6.76 -28.35 -15.63
N GLY A 190 -6.97 -27.03 -15.73
CA GLY A 190 -6.19 -26.11 -16.59
C GLY A 190 -6.30 -26.32 -18.11
N HIS A 191 -7.20 -27.18 -18.58
CA HIS A 191 -7.32 -27.51 -20.01
C HIS A 191 -8.09 -26.47 -20.84
N LEU A 192 -9.00 -25.73 -20.20
CA LEU A 192 -9.84 -24.72 -20.86
C LEU A 192 -9.60 -23.34 -20.24
N LEU A 193 -9.53 -22.33 -21.11
CA LEU A 193 -9.47 -20.93 -20.76
C LEU A 193 -10.80 -20.28 -21.13
N HIS A 194 -11.54 -19.80 -20.14
CA HIS A 194 -12.78 -19.07 -20.35
C HIS A 194 -12.50 -17.58 -20.38
N ILE A 195 -12.99 -16.89 -21.40
CA ILE A 195 -12.89 -15.43 -21.53
C ILE A 195 -14.28 -14.84 -21.32
N TRP A 196 -14.39 -13.99 -20.31
CA TRP A 196 -15.62 -13.33 -19.91
C TRP A 196 -15.54 -11.87 -20.33
N SER A 197 -16.60 -11.36 -20.94
CA SER A 197 -16.71 -9.95 -21.28
C SER A 197 -18.07 -9.42 -20.86
N GLY A 198 -18.09 -8.19 -20.37
CA GLY A 198 -19.32 -7.52 -19.98
C GLY A 198 -19.14 -6.01 -19.93
N ASP A 199 -20.26 -5.32 -19.79
CA ASP A 199 -20.25 -3.86 -19.65
C ASP A 199 -19.66 -3.47 -18.29
N GLU A 200 -18.67 -2.58 -18.31
CA GLU A 200 -18.17 -1.93 -17.11
C GLU A 200 -18.77 -0.52 -17.06
N PRO A 201 -19.64 -0.22 -16.08
CA PRO A 201 -20.09 1.15 -15.90
C PRO A 201 -18.88 2.04 -15.66
N VAL A 202 -18.79 3.15 -16.39
CA VAL A 202 -17.78 4.17 -16.13
C VAL A 202 -18.10 4.81 -14.80
N LEU A 203 -17.54 4.25 -13.74
CA LEU A 203 -17.64 4.80 -12.40
C LEU A 203 -16.75 6.03 -12.35
N ALA A 204 -17.24 7.11 -11.73
CA ALA A 204 -16.41 8.29 -11.51
C ALA A 204 -15.12 7.86 -10.81
N ARG A 205 -13.97 8.34 -11.33
CA ARG A 205 -12.69 8.19 -10.65
C ARG A 205 -12.88 8.77 -9.25
N THR A 206 -12.74 7.94 -8.22
CA THR A 206 -12.65 8.47 -6.87
C THR A 206 -11.39 9.33 -6.82
N PRO A 207 -11.48 10.57 -6.31
CA PRO A 207 -10.35 11.47 -6.26
C PRO A 207 -9.17 10.74 -5.61
N VAL A 208 -8.10 10.56 -6.38
CA VAL A 208 -6.89 9.94 -5.86
C VAL A 208 -6.33 10.85 -4.78
N ALA A 209 -5.76 10.28 -3.72
CA ALA A 209 -5.13 11.04 -2.64
C ALA A 209 -4.07 12.07 -3.14
N LEU A 210 -3.63 11.95 -4.40
CA LEU A 210 -2.61 12.77 -5.06
C LEU A 210 -3.13 13.64 -6.22
N ASP A 211 -4.43 13.64 -6.58
CA ASP A 211 -4.93 14.51 -7.65
C ASP A 211 -5.11 15.97 -7.14
N PRO A 212 -4.55 16.99 -7.83
CA PRO A 212 -4.72 18.38 -7.44
C PRO A 212 -6.04 18.92 -8.03
N VAL A 213 -7.19 18.62 -7.41
CA VAL A 213 -8.46 19.29 -7.77
C VAL A 213 -9.23 19.78 -6.53
N ARG A 214 -9.91 20.90 -6.78
CA ARG A 214 -10.47 21.92 -5.88
C ARG A 214 -11.48 21.37 -4.87
N SER A 215 -11.28 21.81 -3.63
CA SER A 215 -12.24 21.94 -2.53
C SER A 215 -13.68 21.50 -2.82
N PHE A 216 -14.07 20.33 -2.32
CA PHE A 216 -15.42 20.09 -1.83
C PHE A 216 -15.37 19.30 -0.52
N GLY A 217 -16.09 19.82 0.49
CA GLY A 217 -16.03 19.37 1.87
C GLY A 217 -16.52 17.94 2.05
N SER A 218 -15.61 17.07 2.46
CA SER A 218 -15.94 15.77 3.06
C SER A 218 -14.84 15.42 4.07
N LYS A 219 -15.20 14.64 5.09
CA LYS A 219 -14.34 14.27 6.23
C LYS A 219 -13.07 13.49 5.86
N THR A 220 -12.86 13.18 4.58
CA THR A 220 -11.59 12.69 3.99
C THR A 220 -10.55 13.79 3.73
N ALA A 221 -10.92 15.07 3.84
CA ALA A 221 -10.05 16.22 3.66
C ALA A 221 -8.89 16.31 4.68
N THR A 222 -9.02 15.65 5.83
CA THR A 222 -8.04 15.72 6.94
C THR A 222 -6.71 15.06 6.60
N ASN A 223 -6.72 13.96 5.84
CA ASN A 223 -5.49 13.26 5.44
C ASN A 223 -4.72 14.05 4.36
N ARG A 224 -5.45 14.76 3.48
CA ARG A 224 -4.90 15.62 2.43
C ARG A 224 -4.18 16.85 2.99
N ALA A 225 -4.78 17.53 3.97
CA ALA A 225 -4.14 18.66 4.63
C ALA A 225 -2.81 18.23 5.28
N ARG A 226 -2.76 17.01 5.83
CA ARG A 226 -1.58 16.46 6.48
C ARG A 226 -0.45 16.16 5.50
N TRP A 227 -0.74 15.58 4.34
CA TRP A 227 0.26 15.33 3.28
C TRP A 227 0.74 16.61 2.56
N LEU A 228 -0.14 17.58 2.32
CA LEU A 228 0.27 18.87 1.72
C LEU A 228 1.11 19.71 2.69
N HIS A 229 0.73 19.74 3.98
CA HIS A 229 1.53 20.35 5.04
C HIS A 229 2.88 19.62 5.23
N ALA A 230 2.88 18.29 5.10
CA ALA A 230 4.08 17.46 5.12
C ALA A 230 5.05 17.82 3.98
N ALA A 231 4.54 17.93 2.76
CA ALA A 231 5.34 18.34 1.61
C ALA A 231 5.89 19.77 1.77
N GLN A 232 5.10 20.70 2.33
CA GLN A 232 5.56 22.07 2.59
C GLN A 232 6.68 22.13 3.64
N LEU A 233 6.56 21.41 4.76
CA LEU A 233 7.61 21.36 5.78
C LEU A 233 8.90 20.70 5.28
N ALA A 234 8.82 19.72 4.39
CA ALA A 234 9.99 19.07 3.80
C ALA A 234 10.71 19.95 2.74
N THR A 235 10.06 21.00 2.25
CA THR A 235 10.58 21.88 1.20
C THR A 235 11.08 23.23 1.76
N GLU A 236 10.87 23.52 3.04
CA GLU A 236 11.46 24.70 3.65
C GLU A 236 12.96 24.46 3.90
N PRO A 237 13.87 25.20 3.24
CA PRO A 237 15.27 25.19 3.63
C PRO A 237 15.34 25.72 5.07
N SER A 238 15.97 24.96 5.95
CA SER A 238 16.29 25.40 7.32
C SER A 238 17.00 26.74 7.23
N SER A 239 16.33 27.83 7.61
CA SER A 239 16.90 29.16 7.71
C SER A 239 17.72 29.30 8.99
N ASP A 240 18.65 28.38 9.21
CA ASP A 240 19.73 28.57 10.17
C ASP A 240 20.93 29.16 9.42
N SER A 241 20.93 30.48 9.33
CA SER A 241 22.17 31.24 9.12
C SER A 241 22.56 31.89 10.45
N PRO A 242 23.78 31.65 10.95
CA PRO A 242 24.24 32.23 12.21
C PRO A 242 24.65 33.68 11.96
N SER A 243 23.83 34.66 12.37
CA SER A 243 24.27 36.05 12.41
C SER A 243 25.06 36.31 13.69
N SER A 244 26.37 36.44 13.48
CA SER A 244 27.40 36.98 14.37
C SER A 244 26.90 37.90 15.49
N ARG A 245 27.25 37.56 16.74
CA ARG A 245 27.29 38.49 17.87
C ARG A 245 28.29 39.60 17.55
N GLY A 246 27.78 40.79 17.23
CA GLY A 246 28.54 42.04 17.32
C GLY A 246 28.80 42.34 18.79
N VAL A 247 30.06 42.27 19.19
CA VAL A 247 30.54 42.87 20.45
C VAL A 247 31.14 44.21 20.04
N ASP A 248 30.33 45.27 20.08
CA ASP A 248 30.84 46.63 20.04
C ASP A 248 30.88 47.16 21.47
N GLY A 249 32.11 47.42 21.92
CA GLY A 249 32.41 47.98 23.22
C GLY A 249 31.97 49.43 23.31
N ASN A 250 31.24 49.73 24.39
CA ASN A 250 31.03 51.09 24.88
C ASN A 250 32.37 51.79 25.10
N SER A 251 32.55 52.96 24.51
CA SER A 251 33.46 54.00 24.99
C SER A 251 32.70 55.31 25.02
N ALA A 252 32.50 55.84 26.23
CA ALA A 252 31.95 57.14 26.50
C ALA A 252 32.92 57.95 27.37
N GLU A 253 32.83 59.28 27.22
CA GLU A 253 33.47 60.36 28.00
C GLU A 253 34.94 60.67 27.67
N GLY A 254 35.39 61.92 27.52
CA GLY A 254 34.82 63.26 27.69
C GLY A 254 35.77 64.30 27.06
N ALA A 255 35.24 65.35 26.42
CA ALA A 255 35.20 66.72 26.95
C ALA A 255 36.55 67.49 27.07
N SER A 256 36.70 68.49 26.19
CA SER A 256 37.15 69.88 26.41
C SER A 256 38.62 70.26 26.66
N SER A 257 38.96 71.42 26.06
CA SER A 257 40.02 72.42 26.35
C SER A 257 41.46 71.99 26.03
N THR A 258 42.26 72.72 25.26
CA THR A 258 42.37 74.18 25.00
C THR A 258 43.08 74.40 23.67
#